data_AF-F4SC01-F1
#
_entry.id   AF-F4SC01-F1
#
_cell.length_a   1.000
_cell.length_b   1.000
_cell.length_c   1.000
_cell.angle_alpha   90.00
_cell.angle_beta   90.00
_cell.angle_gamma   90.00
#
_symmetry.space_group_name_H-M   'P 1'
#
loop_
_entity.id
_entity.type
_entity.pdbx_description
1 polymer ?
#
loop_
_entity_poly.entity_id
_entity_poly.type
_entity_poly.pdbx_seq_one_letter_code
_entity_poly.pdbx_strand_id
1 'polypeptide(L)'
;MPSRRVIKGLSQPVRVPKPATPLQEELQARCRLEAQQTAALVAAIKEMLAGDNEQNQRAGGGMMDEPQGMNHLDVPDDGDYPPDADDEEAFDIHQFMPLPHHVKPEVLDPVQAQLQRDQHLANRLAHKDKWSWQYAVMLPTFLRCKMETLNWGNEDNSKKDLRPPCTCASQTKRNVDLVDLTSKRCTSQPRHVIEVSSNAKMSILVARRQVKVQFCKNCDLSDPTRLLQMGYIASSPSKPRTAFSVRLLVHHHSQWVRYAVPTQAFCEGLDESLNSHNPVILTSSGKMPRPNF
;
A
#
# COMPACT_ATOMS: atom_id res chain seq x y z
N MET A 1 -44.56 -8.76 -25.96
CA MET A 1 -44.65 -7.46 -25.24
C MET A 1 -43.56 -7.42 -24.17
N PRO A 2 -42.40 -6.77 -24.39
CA PRO A 2 -41.35 -6.78 -23.37
C PRO A 2 -41.68 -5.77 -22.26
N SER A 3 -41.67 -6.26 -21.03
CA SER A 3 -41.88 -5.46 -19.82
C SER A 3 -40.73 -4.48 -19.63
N ARG A 4 -41.00 -3.18 -19.77
CA ARG A 4 -40.08 -2.11 -19.40
C ARG A 4 -39.99 -2.05 -17.88
N ARG A 5 -38.94 -2.62 -17.29
CA ARG A 5 -38.60 -2.34 -15.90
C ARG A 5 -38.08 -0.91 -15.80
N VAL A 6 -38.86 -0.04 -15.16
CA VAL A 6 -38.44 1.31 -14.79
C VAL A 6 -37.44 1.19 -13.64
N ILE A 7 -36.17 1.49 -13.91
CA ILE A 7 -35.14 1.61 -12.87
C ILE A 7 -35.39 2.95 -12.15
N LYS A 8 -35.98 2.89 -10.95
CA LYS A 8 -36.08 4.07 -10.08
C LYS A 8 -34.67 4.50 -9.65
N GLY A 9 -34.17 5.61 -10.22
CA GLY A 9 -32.89 6.21 -9.82
C GLY A 9 -32.21 7.08 -10.87
N LEU A 10 -32.51 6.90 -12.17
CA LEU A 10 -31.85 7.63 -13.27
C LEU A 10 -32.49 8.98 -13.62
N SER A 11 -33.64 9.31 -13.01
CA SER A 11 -34.39 10.55 -13.26
C SER A 11 -34.29 11.55 -12.10
N GLN A 12 -33.19 11.56 -11.33
CA GLN A 12 -32.99 12.65 -10.38
C GLN A 12 -32.38 13.84 -11.14
N PRO A 13 -32.96 15.05 -11.03
CA PRO A 13 -32.31 16.25 -11.52
C PRO A 13 -30.94 16.38 -10.85
N VAL A 14 -29.93 16.77 -11.64
CA VAL A 14 -28.58 17.07 -11.16
C VAL A 14 -28.72 17.94 -9.91
N ARG A 15 -28.34 17.41 -8.74
CA ARG A 15 -28.37 18.20 -7.50
C ARG A 15 -27.43 19.38 -7.71
N VAL A 16 -28.02 20.57 -7.81
CA VAL A 16 -27.26 21.82 -7.84
C VAL A 16 -26.36 21.82 -6.61
N PRO A 17 -25.05 22.09 -6.73
CA PRO A 17 -24.15 22.21 -5.59
C PRO A 17 -24.79 23.17 -4.59
N LYS A 18 -24.88 22.76 -3.32
CA LYS A 18 -25.39 23.65 -2.28
C LYS A 18 -24.51 24.90 -2.25
N PRO A 19 -25.09 26.11 -2.19
CA PRO A 19 -24.30 27.32 -2.05
C PRO A 19 -23.43 27.22 -0.79
N ALA A 20 -22.22 27.74 -0.87
CA ALA A 20 -21.30 27.78 0.27
C ALA A 20 -21.98 28.50 1.43
N THR A 21 -21.83 27.97 2.64
CA THR A 21 -22.31 28.69 3.82
C THR A 21 -21.42 29.91 4.06
N PRO A 22 -21.92 30.99 4.69
CA PRO A 22 -21.10 32.16 5.01
C PRO A 22 -19.81 31.81 5.77
N LEU A 23 -19.87 30.81 6.66
CA LEU A 23 -18.69 30.29 7.37
C LEU A 23 -17.69 29.58 6.44
N GLN A 24 -18.18 28.91 5.41
CA GLN A 24 -17.34 28.26 4.41
C GLN A 24 -16.67 29.28 3.48
N GLU A 25 -17.36 30.38 3.16
CA GLU A 25 -16.79 31.52 2.43
C GLU A 25 -15.70 32.23 3.25
N GLU A 26 -15.96 32.46 4.54
CA GLU A 26 -14.97 33.03 5.47
C GLU A 26 -13.73 32.14 5.60
N LEU A 27 -13.93 30.83 5.75
CA LEU A 27 -12.82 29.87 5.82
C LEU A 27 -12.01 29.83 4.52
N GLN A 28 -12.67 29.87 3.36
CA GLN A 28 -11.99 29.97 2.07
C GLN A 28 -11.22 31.29 1.91
N ALA A 29 -11.78 32.41 2.37
CA ALA A 29 -11.11 33.70 2.36
C ALA A 29 -9.86 33.69 3.25
N ARG A 30 -9.97 33.11 4.46
CA ARG A 30 -8.84 32.96 5.39
C ARG A 30 -7.75 32.07 4.81
N CYS A 31 -8.12 30.92 4.23
CA CYS A 31 -7.16 30.04 3.56
C CYS A 31 -6.46 30.71 2.38
N ARG A 32 -7.15 31.55 1.60
CA ARG A 32 -6.52 32.31 0.50
C ARG A 32 -5.52 33.33 1.00
N LEU A 33 -5.84 34.03 2.08
CA LEU A 33 -4.96 35.01 2.69
C LEU A 33 -3.70 34.35 3.27
N GLU A 34 -3.87 33.25 4.00
CA GLU A 34 -2.76 32.44 4.53
C GLU A 34 -1.87 31.91 3.39
N ALA A 35 -2.47 31.42 2.29
CA ALA A 35 -1.72 30.96 1.13
C ALA A 35 -0.91 32.10 0.46
N GLN A 36 -1.48 33.29 0.32
CA GLN A 36 -0.78 34.46 -0.21
C GLN A 36 0.39 34.89 0.68
N GLN A 37 0.18 34.93 2.00
CA GLN A 37 1.22 35.26 2.97
C GLN A 37 2.36 34.23 2.93
N THR A 38 2.02 32.95 2.89
CA THR A 38 3.01 31.86 2.82
C THR A 38 3.80 31.94 1.51
N ALA A 39 3.13 32.18 0.38
CA ALA A 39 3.79 32.34 -0.91
C ALA A 39 4.74 33.55 -0.93
N ALA A 40 4.33 34.68 -0.33
CA ALA A 40 5.17 35.87 -0.23
C ALA A 40 6.41 35.64 0.65
N LEU A 41 6.25 34.97 1.80
CA LEU A 41 7.38 34.62 2.68
C LEU A 41 8.35 33.65 2.00
N VAL A 42 7.83 32.62 1.32
CA VAL A 42 8.67 31.66 0.57
C VAL A 42 9.41 32.36 -0.57
N ALA A 43 8.76 33.29 -1.27
CA ALA A 43 9.42 34.10 -2.31
C ALA A 43 10.53 34.97 -1.72
N ALA A 44 10.30 35.65 -0.60
CA ALA A 44 11.31 36.47 0.08
C ALA A 44 12.50 35.62 0.57
N ILE A 45 12.26 34.45 1.15
CA ILE A 45 13.32 33.52 1.55
C ILE A 45 14.14 33.09 0.32
N LYS A 46 13.48 32.80 -0.80
CA LYS A 46 14.15 32.41 -2.04
C LYS A 46 15.01 33.54 -2.61
N GLU A 47 14.57 34.79 -2.51
CA GLU A 47 15.35 35.97 -2.92
C GLU A 47 16.57 36.19 -2.02
N MET A 48 16.44 36.04 -0.69
CA MET A 48 17.57 36.12 0.23
C MET A 48 18.63 35.06 -0.08
N LEU A 49 18.21 33.81 -0.31
CA LEU A 49 19.12 32.72 -0.68
C LEU A 49 19.80 32.94 -2.04
N ALA A 50 19.12 33.59 -2.99
CA ALA A 50 19.71 33.94 -4.28
C ALA A 50 20.77 35.05 -4.14
N GLY A 51 20.51 36.06 -3.31
CA GLY A 51 21.45 37.15 -3.03
C GLY A 51 22.71 36.70 -2.31
N ASP A 52 22.59 35.79 -1.34
CA ASP A 52 23.74 35.21 -0.62
C ASP A 52 24.64 34.38 -1.56
N ASN A 53 24.05 33.70 -2.55
CA ASN A 53 24.79 32.93 -3.55
C ASN A 53 25.57 33.85 -4.52
N GLU A 54 25.00 35.00 -4.90
CA GLU A 54 25.71 36.01 -5.72
C GLU A 54 26.84 36.72 -4.96
N GLN A 55 26.68 36.95 -3.65
CA GLN A 55 27.75 37.51 -2.81
C GLN A 55 28.88 36.52 -2.55
N ASN A 56 28.58 35.23 -2.34
CA ASN A 56 29.61 34.19 -2.21
C ASN A 56 30.39 33.97 -3.52
N GLN A 57 29.73 34.10 -4.69
CA GLN A 57 30.41 33.99 -5.99
C GLN A 57 31.28 35.22 -6.32
N ARG A 58 30.98 36.40 -5.79
CA ARG A 58 31.81 37.62 -5.97
C ARG A 58 32.95 37.76 -4.96
N ALA A 59 32.88 37.11 -3.80
CA ALA A 59 33.93 37.13 -2.78
C ALA A 59 34.96 35.98 -2.90
N GLY A 60 34.68 34.94 -3.69
CA GLY A 60 35.54 33.77 -3.87
C GLY A 60 36.68 33.92 -4.89
N GLY A 61 37.51 34.95 -4.75
CA GLY A 61 38.76 35.14 -5.52
C GLY A 61 40.04 34.90 -4.69
N GLY A 62 39.92 34.33 -3.49
CA GLY A 62 41.04 34.05 -2.59
C GLY A 62 41.27 32.56 -2.43
N MET A 63 42.43 32.09 -2.88
CA MET A 63 43.02 30.82 -2.48
C MET A 63 42.96 30.66 -0.96
N MET A 64 42.30 29.61 -0.47
CA MET A 64 42.63 29.03 0.83
C MET A 64 42.59 27.51 0.72
N ASP A 65 43.65 26.93 1.24
CA ASP A 65 44.03 25.53 1.19
C ASP A 65 42.97 24.56 1.72
N GLU A 66 42.96 23.42 1.05
CA GLU A 66 42.39 22.15 1.46
C GLU A 66 42.86 21.76 2.88
N PRO A 67 41.98 21.66 3.89
CA PRO A 67 42.31 20.94 5.11
C PRO A 67 42.09 19.46 4.83
N GLN A 68 43.22 18.77 4.72
CA GLN A 68 43.37 17.33 4.62
C GLN A 68 42.38 16.58 5.52
N GLY A 69 41.50 15.81 4.88
CA GLY A 69 40.73 14.78 5.54
C GLY A 69 41.65 13.65 6.00
N MET A 70 41.78 13.49 7.31
CA MET A 70 42.24 12.25 7.91
C MET A 70 41.26 11.83 9.00
N ASN A 71 40.45 10.82 8.69
CA ASN A 71 40.26 9.61 9.50
C ASN A 71 39.38 8.65 8.70
N HIS A 72 40.03 7.99 7.73
CA HIS A 72 39.55 6.76 7.11
C HIS A 72 39.62 5.68 8.20
N LEU A 73 38.48 5.30 8.76
CA LEU A 73 38.35 4.03 9.48
C LEU A 73 38.01 2.97 8.44
N ASP A 74 38.97 2.11 8.17
CA ASP A 74 38.82 0.90 7.37
C ASP A 74 37.68 0.04 7.93
N VAL A 75 36.62 -0.14 7.14
CA VAL A 75 35.66 -1.24 7.33
C VAL A 75 35.97 -2.26 6.25
N PRO A 76 36.19 -3.55 6.58
CA PRO A 76 36.63 -4.55 5.62
C PRO A 76 35.62 -4.78 4.51
N ASP A 77 36.15 -4.78 3.29
CA ASP A 77 35.65 -5.42 2.09
C ASP A 77 35.38 -6.91 2.35
N ASP A 78 34.12 -7.33 2.26
CA ASP A 78 33.73 -8.72 2.11
C ASP A 78 32.34 -8.81 1.46
N GLY A 79 32.31 -9.23 0.19
CA GLY A 79 31.20 -10.01 -0.36
C GLY A 79 30.51 -9.42 -1.58
N ASP A 80 30.94 -9.89 -2.76
CA ASP A 80 30.23 -9.85 -4.03
C ASP A 80 28.73 -10.16 -3.88
N TYR A 81 27.89 -9.12 -3.90
CA TYR A 81 26.49 -9.23 -4.30
C TYR A 81 26.28 -8.37 -5.55
N PRO A 82 25.79 -8.95 -6.67
CA PRO A 82 25.47 -8.16 -7.86
C PRO A 82 24.49 -7.05 -7.52
N PRO A 83 24.67 -5.82 -8.04
CA PRO A 83 23.72 -4.75 -7.84
C PRO A 83 22.47 -5.06 -8.67
N ASP A 84 21.44 -5.61 -8.03
CA ASP A 84 20.09 -5.56 -8.57
C ASP A 84 19.62 -4.10 -8.53
N ALA A 85 20.01 -3.36 -9.57
CA ALA A 85 19.57 -2.01 -9.85
C ALA A 85 18.05 -2.01 -10.13
N ASP A 86 17.26 -1.94 -9.06
CA ASP A 86 15.86 -1.47 -9.05
C ASP A 86 15.35 -1.35 -7.59
N ASP A 87 16.15 -0.76 -6.70
CA ASP A 87 15.73 -0.33 -5.36
C ASP A 87 14.85 0.93 -5.44
N GLU A 88 13.70 0.78 -6.10
CA GLU A 88 12.58 1.72 -5.93
C GLU A 88 11.87 1.38 -4.63
N GLU A 89 12.22 2.12 -3.57
CA GLU A 89 11.57 2.24 -2.25
C GLU A 89 10.84 0.98 -1.78
N ALA A 90 11.53 0.14 -0.98
CA ALA A 90 10.84 -0.82 -0.14
C ALA A 90 9.74 -0.10 0.65
N PHE A 91 8.48 -0.47 0.41
CA PHE A 91 7.32 0.09 1.08
C PHE A 91 7.40 -0.24 2.58
N ASP A 92 7.95 0.67 3.35
CA ASP A 92 7.94 0.58 4.81
C ASP A 92 6.53 0.91 5.30
N ILE A 93 5.79 -0.14 5.66
CA ILE A 93 4.44 -0.05 6.23
C ILE A 93 4.47 0.81 7.51
N HIS A 94 5.61 0.86 8.21
CA HIS A 94 5.78 1.63 9.44
C HIS A 94 6.08 3.10 9.19
N GLN A 95 6.40 3.52 7.96
CA GLN A 95 6.64 4.93 7.61
C GLN A 95 5.44 5.85 7.94
N PHE A 96 4.23 5.28 7.96
CA PHE A 96 2.99 6.03 8.20
C PHE A 96 2.29 5.66 9.51
N MET A 97 2.82 4.70 10.28
CA MET A 97 2.29 4.31 11.58
C MET A 97 2.99 5.09 12.70
N PRO A 98 2.30 5.40 13.81
CA PRO A 98 2.96 5.90 15.01
C PRO A 98 4.06 4.92 15.43
N LEU A 99 5.24 5.44 15.81
CA LEU A 99 6.33 4.58 16.27
C LEU A 99 5.85 3.67 17.42
N PRO A 100 6.32 2.42 17.50
CA PRO A 100 6.07 1.55 18.63
C PRO A 100 6.43 2.25 19.95
N HIS A 101 5.63 2.04 21.00
CA HIS A 101 5.79 2.69 22.32
C HIS A 101 7.14 2.43 23.03
N HIS A 102 8.01 1.60 22.45
CA HIS A 102 9.32 1.23 22.98
C HIS A 102 10.49 2.08 22.45
N VAL A 103 10.27 2.89 21.41
CA VAL A 103 11.29 3.87 20.98
C VAL A 103 11.14 5.10 21.86
N LYS A 104 12.13 5.36 22.72
CA LYS A 104 12.19 6.61 23.48
C LYS A 104 12.09 7.76 22.48
N PRO A 105 11.19 8.73 22.66
CA PRO A 105 11.13 9.87 21.77
C PRO A 105 12.52 10.51 21.76
N GLU A 106 13.16 10.46 20.60
CA GLU A 106 14.37 11.22 20.37
C GLU A 106 14.02 12.68 20.69
N VAL A 107 14.80 13.31 21.58
CA VAL A 107 14.58 14.72 21.94
C VAL A 107 15.00 15.55 20.75
N LEU A 108 14.12 15.62 19.76
CA LEU A 108 14.29 16.39 18.54
C LEU A 108 14.02 17.86 18.87
N ASP A 109 14.89 18.73 18.37
CA ASP A 109 14.65 20.17 18.34
C ASP A 109 13.25 20.44 17.76
N PRO A 110 12.41 21.32 18.34
CA PRO A 110 11.11 21.68 17.79
C PRO A 110 11.14 22.03 16.29
N VAL A 111 12.24 22.57 15.77
CA VAL A 111 12.42 22.82 14.32
C VAL A 111 12.53 21.51 13.53
N GLN A 112 13.33 20.55 14.01
CA GLN A 112 13.50 19.24 13.38
C GLN A 112 12.20 18.42 13.44
N ALA A 113 11.49 18.46 14.57
CA ALA A 113 10.19 17.81 14.72
C ALA A 113 9.15 18.40 13.74
N GLN A 114 9.19 19.70 13.47
CA GLN A 114 8.34 20.32 12.46
C GLN A 114 8.70 19.85 11.04
N LEU A 115 9.99 19.86 10.68
CA LEU A 115 10.46 19.41 9.38
C LEU A 115 10.06 17.95 9.10
N GLN A 116 10.20 17.05 10.08
CA GLN A 116 9.80 15.65 9.95
C GLN A 116 8.29 15.51 9.74
N ARG A 117 7.47 16.29 10.46
CA ARG A 117 6.01 16.30 10.26
C ARG A 117 5.63 16.75 8.85
N ASP A 118 6.29 17.80 8.35
CA ASP A 118 6.05 18.35 7.02
C ASP A 118 6.48 17.36 5.94
N GLN A 119 7.63 16.70 6.09
CA GLN A 119 8.09 15.63 5.20
C GLN A 119 7.13 14.44 5.20
N HIS A 120 6.69 13.99 6.37
CA HIS A 120 5.72 12.90 6.48
C HIS A 120 4.37 13.26 5.83
N LEU A 121 3.91 14.51 6.01
CA LEU A 121 2.72 15.01 5.33
C LEU A 121 2.90 15.00 3.81
N ALA A 122 4.03 15.50 3.31
CA ALA A 122 4.35 15.52 1.89
C ALA A 122 4.37 14.10 1.30
N ASN A 123 5.02 13.15 1.97
CA ASN A 123 5.08 11.75 1.56
C ASN A 123 3.68 11.11 1.52
N ARG A 124 2.84 11.35 2.54
CA ARG A 124 1.46 10.86 2.55
C ARG A 124 0.62 11.43 1.42
N LEU A 125 0.76 12.74 1.13
CA LEU A 125 0.04 13.39 0.04
C LEU A 125 0.47 12.82 -1.32
N ALA A 126 1.78 12.73 -1.56
CA ALA A 126 2.31 12.11 -2.78
C ALA A 126 1.83 10.66 -2.95
N HIS A 127 1.82 9.88 -1.85
CA HIS A 127 1.31 8.51 -1.88
C HIS A 127 -0.20 8.45 -2.17
N LYS A 128 -1.00 9.33 -1.55
CA LYS A 128 -2.43 9.47 -1.83
C LYS A 128 -2.68 9.82 -3.29
N ASP A 129 -1.88 10.72 -3.86
CA ASP A 129 -2.00 11.14 -5.25
C ASP A 129 -1.67 10.00 -6.22
N LYS A 130 -0.59 9.23 -5.95
CA LYS A 130 -0.26 8.00 -6.69
C LYS A 130 -1.43 7.01 -6.71
N TRP A 131 -2.08 6.79 -5.56
CA TRP A 131 -3.26 5.91 -5.46
C TRP A 131 -4.51 6.46 -6.14
N SER A 132 -4.72 7.78 -6.11
CA SER A 132 -5.91 8.41 -6.68
C SER A 132 -6.07 8.08 -8.16
N TRP A 133 -4.97 8.14 -8.91
CA TRP A 133 -4.95 7.78 -10.33
C TRP A 133 -5.13 6.27 -10.53
N GLN A 134 -4.48 5.44 -9.71
CA GLN A 134 -4.66 3.99 -9.80
C GLN A 134 -6.11 3.56 -9.57
N TYR A 135 -6.84 4.19 -8.64
CA TYR A 135 -8.26 3.88 -8.43
C TYR A 135 -9.10 4.17 -9.68
N ALA A 136 -8.84 5.29 -10.37
CA ALA A 136 -9.53 5.62 -11.61
C ALA A 136 -9.30 4.55 -12.69
N VAL A 137 -8.06 4.04 -12.78
CA VAL A 137 -7.66 2.99 -13.73
C VAL A 137 -8.21 1.61 -13.35
N MET A 138 -8.22 1.26 -12.06
CA MET A 138 -8.64 -0.05 -11.57
C MET A 138 -10.17 -0.21 -11.54
N LEU A 139 -10.92 0.87 -11.32
CA LEU A 139 -12.37 0.81 -11.08
C LEU A 139 -13.17 0.08 -12.18
N PRO A 140 -12.95 0.33 -13.49
CA PRO A 140 -13.65 -0.42 -14.53
C PRO A 140 -13.38 -1.93 -14.47
N THR A 141 -12.13 -2.31 -14.22
CA THR A 141 -11.71 -3.72 -14.06
C THR A 141 -12.34 -4.32 -12.80
N PHE A 142 -12.33 -3.58 -11.69
CA PHE A 142 -12.97 -3.99 -10.44
C PHE A 142 -14.44 -4.33 -10.65
N LEU A 143 -15.20 -3.44 -11.30
CA LEU A 143 -16.62 -3.65 -11.55
C LEU A 143 -16.88 -4.85 -12.46
N ARG A 144 -16.05 -5.05 -13.49
CA ARG A 144 -16.13 -6.24 -14.35
C ARG A 144 -15.89 -7.53 -13.56
N CYS A 145 -14.75 -7.62 -12.87
CA CYS A 145 -14.40 -8.79 -12.06
C CYS A 145 -15.44 -9.06 -10.96
N LYS A 146 -16.00 -8.00 -10.36
CA LYS A 146 -17.09 -8.10 -9.37
C LYS A 146 -18.33 -8.77 -9.96
N MET A 147 -18.72 -8.43 -11.19
CA MET A 147 -19.88 -9.07 -11.84
C MET A 147 -19.60 -10.54 -12.16
N GLU A 148 -18.44 -10.84 -12.75
CA GLU A 148 -18.08 -12.20 -13.18
C GLU A 148 -17.91 -13.19 -12.02
N THR A 149 -17.44 -12.70 -10.87
CA THR A 149 -17.17 -13.52 -9.68
C THR A 149 -18.30 -13.52 -8.66
N LEU A 150 -19.42 -12.84 -8.95
CA LEU A 150 -20.52 -12.59 -8.01
C LEU A 150 -19.99 -11.99 -6.69
N ASN A 151 -19.32 -10.85 -6.80
CA ASN A 151 -18.65 -10.16 -5.70
C ASN A 151 -17.60 -11.03 -4.98
N TRP A 152 -16.82 -11.78 -5.76
CA TRP A 152 -15.84 -12.77 -5.27
C TRP A 152 -16.44 -13.81 -4.30
N GLY A 153 -17.77 -13.99 -4.33
CA GLY A 153 -18.49 -14.98 -3.51
C GLY A 153 -18.54 -16.36 -4.15
N ASN A 154 -18.35 -16.47 -5.47
CA ASN A 154 -18.32 -17.75 -6.16
C ASN A 154 -16.93 -18.40 -6.04
N GLU A 155 -16.83 -19.55 -5.37
CA GLU A 155 -15.55 -20.25 -5.19
C GLU A 155 -14.93 -20.72 -6.51
N ASP A 156 -15.75 -21.09 -7.49
CA ASP A 156 -15.28 -21.62 -8.78
C ASP A 156 -14.57 -20.56 -9.62
N ASN A 157 -14.98 -19.29 -9.50
CA ASN A 157 -14.49 -18.21 -10.35
C ASN A 157 -13.68 -17.14 -9.58
N SER A 158 -13.81 -17.05 -8.26
CA SER A 158 -13.14 -16.02 -7.44
C SER A 158 -11.62 -16.09 -7.47
N LYS A 159 -11.03 -17.26 -7.80
CA LYS A 159 -9.58 -17.47 -7.88
C LYS A 159 -9.06 -17.67 -9.31
N LYS A 160 -9.93 -17.59 -10.32
CA LYS A 160 -9.52 -17.72 -11.72
C LYS A 160 -8.95 -16.39 -12.21
N ASP A 161 -7.90 -16.48 -13.03
CA ASP A 161 -7.39 -15.32 -13.75
C ASP A 161 -8.39 -14.95 -14.86
N LEU A 162 -9.00 -13.77 -14.75
CA LEU A 162 -10.00 -13.28 -15.69
C LEU A 162 -9.37 -12.57 -16.90
N ARG A 163 -8.04 -12.47 -16.94
CA ARG A 163 -7.34 -11.93 -18.10
C ARG A 163 -7.33 -12.95 -19.24
N PRO A 164 -7.73 -12.57 -20.47
CA PRO A 164 -7.53 -13.43 -21.63
C PRO A 164 -6.03 -13.69 -21.87
N PRO A 165 -5.66 -14.86 -22.40
CA PRO A 165 -4.27 -15.16 -22.71
C PRO A 165 -3.71 -14.14 -23.70
N CYS A 166 -2.49 -13.67 -23.46
CA CYS A 166 -1.81 -12.75 -24.37
C CYS A 166 -0.48 -13.34 -24.87
N THR A 167 -0.11 -12.98 -26.09
CA THR A 167 1.16 -13.38 -26.73
C THR A 167 2.07 -12.18 -27.00
N CYS A 168 1.83 -11.05 -26.34
CA CYS A 168 2.62 -9.83 -26.52
C CYS A 168 4.10 -10.06 -26.13
N ALA A 169 5.02 -9.41 -26.84
CA ALA A 169 6.45 -9.47 -26.54
C ALA A 169 6.83 -8.70 -25.26
N SER A 170 6.03 -7.69 -24.86
CA SER A 170 6.27 -6.82 -23.70
C SER A 170 5.85 -7.44 -22.36
N GLN A 171 6.00 -8.76 -22.22
CA GLN A 171 5.70 -9.48 -20.98
C GLN A 171 6.87 -9.44 -20.02
N THR A 172 6.61 -9.06 -18.77
CA THR A 172 7.56 -9.17 -17.66
C THR A 172 7.05 -10.16 -16.63
N LYS A 173 7.96 -10.88 -15.97
CA LYS A 173 7.60 -11.85 -14.93
C LYS A 173 8.26 -11.43 -13.63
N ARG A 174 7.48 -11.32 -12.56
CA ARG A 174 7.97 -10.94 -11.22
C ARG A 174 7.32 -11.80 -10.15
N ASN A 175 8.04 -12.01 -9.06
CA ASN A 175 7.50 -12.69 -7.89
C ASN A 175 6.62 -11.73 -7.09
N VAL A 176 5.42 -12.17 -6.73
CA VAL A 176 4.47 -11.41 -5.91
C VAL A 176 3.96 -12.32 -4.79
N ASP A 177 3.99 -11.80 -3.58
CA ASP A 177 3.44 -12.46 -2.40
C ASP A 177 1.93 -12.25 -2.34
N LEU A 178 1.19 -13.31 -2.63
CA LEU A 178 -0.27 -13.33 -2.61
C LEU A 178 -0.75 -13.82 -1.24
N VAL A 179 -1.47 -12.96 -0.52
CA VAL A 179 -2.08 -13.28 0.77
C VAL A 179 -3.56 -13.56 0.56
N ASP A 180 -4.04 -14.74 0.97
CA ASP A 180 -5.41 -15.18 0.72
C ASP A 180 -6.03 -15.95 1.89
N LEU A 181 -7.36 -15.99 1.91
CA LEU A 181 -8.15 -16.91 2.71
C LEU A 181 -8.16 -18.29 2.02
N THR A 182 -7.57 -19.26 2.70
CA THR A 182 -7.66 -20.67 2.35
C THR A 182 -8.77 -21.32 3.17
N SER A 183 -9.62 -22.06 2.48
CA SER A 183 -10.59 -22.94 3.11
C SER A 183 -9.95 -24.33 3.16
N LYS A 184 -9.46 -24.76 4.33
CA LYS A 184 -9.13 -26.17 4.51
C LYS A 184 -10.41 -26.88 4.89
N ARG A 185 -10.86 -27.79 4.03
CA ARG A 185 -11.78 -28.85 4.48
C ARG A 185 -10.98 -29.71 5.44
N CYS A 186 -11.27 -29.60 6.74
CA CYS A 186 -10.89 -30.64 7.69
C CYS A 186 -11.62 -31.92 7.28
N THR A 187 -10.97 -32.72 6.42
CA THR A 187 -11.31 -34.14 6.30
C THR A 187 -10.67 -34.79 7.51
N SER A 188 -11.30 -34.63 8.68
CA SER A 188 -11.05 -35.55 9.79
C SER A 188 -11.35 -36.94 9.26
N GLN A 189 -10.32 -37.74 8.98
CA GLN A 189 -10.50 -39.18 8.93
C GLN A 189 -10.93 -39.62 10.33
N PRO A 190 -11.99 -40.44 10.42
CA PRO A 190 -11.91 -41.62 11.25
C PRO A 190 -11.79 -42.81 10.30
N ARG A 191 -10.62 -43.46 10.27
CA ARG A 191 -10.59 -44.88 9.92
C ARG A 191 -11.45 -45.57 10.97
N HIS A 192 -12.54 -46.19 10.51
CA HIS A 192 -13.53 -46.95 11.27
C HIS A 192 -14.40 -46.13 12.24
N VAL A 193 -15.61 -45.79 11.79
CA VAL A 193 -16.92 -46.36 12.20
C VAL A 193 -17.99 -45.37 11.71
N ILE A 194 -19.09 -45.93 11.20
CA ILE A 194 -20.24 -45.21 10.63
C ILE A 194 -20.87 -44.32 11.71
N GLU A 195 -20.69 -43.01 11.63
CA GLU A 195 -21.64 -42.04 12.19
C GLU A 195 -21.78 -40.84 11.25
N VAL A 196 -23.03 -40.49 10.98
CA VAL A 196 -23.45 -39.36 10.15
C VAL A 196 -23.15 -38.07 10.92
N SER A 197 -21.91 -37.58 10.86
CA SER A 197 -21.53 -36.30 11.47
C SER A 197 -21.42 -35.20 10.42
N SER A 198 -22.52 -34.48 10.22
CA SER A 198 -22.68 -33.40 9.24
C SER A 198 -22.05 -32.06 9.67
N ASN A 199 -21.00 -32.05 10.48
CA ASN A 199 -20.36 -30.82 10.95
C ASN A 199 -18.88 -30.77 10.55
N ALA A 200 -18.62 -30.60 9.26
CA ALA A 200 -17.32 -30.16 8.79
C ALA A 200 -17.09 -28.72 9.30
N LYS A 201 -16.34 -28.55 10.40
CA LYS A 201 -15.90 -27.24 10.86
C LYS A 201 -15.00 -26.64 9.79
N MET A 202 -15.51 -25.66 9.05
CA MET A 202 -14.72 -24.91 8.09
C MET A 202 -13.81 -23.94 8.87
N SER A 203 -12.54 -24.30 9.04
CA SER A 203 -11.53 -23.36 9.54
C SER A 203 -11.03 -22.51 8.37
N ILE A 204 -11.27 -21.20 8.45
CA ILE A 204 -10.65 -20.23 7.54
C ILE A 204 -9.20 -20.06 8.00
N LEU A 205 -8.24 -20.37 7.14
CA LEU A 205 -6.81 -20.15 7.39
C LEU A 205 -6.29 -19.09 6.44
N VAL A 206 -5.49 -18.16 6.93
CA VAL A 206 -4.78 -17.20 6.08
C VAL A 206 -3.49 -17.85 5.59
N ALA A 207 -3.16 -17.68 4.32
CA ALA A 207 -1.91 -18.17 3.76
C ALA A 207 -1.23 -17.10 2.90
N ARG A 208 0.09 -17.04 2.95
CA ARG A 208 0.95 -16.28 2.04
C ARG A 208 1.63 -17.25 1.09
N ARG A 209 1.57 -16.96 -0.22
CA ARG A 209 2.27 -17.72 -1.25
C ARG A 209 2.98 -16.79 -2.21
N GLN A 210 4.24 -17.08 -2.51
CA GLN A 210 4.95 -16.38 -3.57
C GLN A 210 4.60 -16.99 -4.93
N VAL A 211 4.15 -16.16 -5.87
CA VAL A 211 3.74 -16.60 -7.20
C VAL A 211 4.44 -15.75 -8.25
N LYS A 212 4.95 -16.40 -9.31
CA LYS A 212 5.54 -15.71 -10.46
C LYS A 212 4.43 -15.21 -11.38
N VAL A 213 4.08 -13.93 -11.25
CA VAL A 213 3.01 -13.28 -12.01
C VAL A 213 3.56 -12.71 -13.32
N GLN A 214 2.79 -12.86 -14.39
CA GLN A 214 3.10 -12.27 -15.69
C GLN A 214 2.36 -10.94 -15.83
N PHE A 215 3.09 -9.87 -16.13
CA PHE A 215 2.58 -8.53 -16.39
C PHE A 215 2.81 -8.17 -17.85
N CYS A 216 1.92 -7.40 -18.47
CA CYS A 216 2.05 -6.97 -19.86
C CYS A 216 1.63 -5.51 -20.00
N LYS A 217 2.56 -4.67 -20.47
CA LYS A 217 2.32 -3.23 -20.67
C LYS A 217 1.24 -2.93 -21.72
N ASN A 218 0.95 -3.89 -22.62
CA ASN A 218 -0.01 -3.70 -23.71
C ASN A 218 -1.42 -4.21 -23.35
N CYS A 219 -1.55 -5.13 -22.39
CA CYS A 219 -2.83 -5.74 -22.02
C CYS A 219 -3.35 -5.24 -20.67
N ASP A 220 -2.44 -4.93 -19.75
CA ASP A 220 -2.78 -4.44 -18.42
C ASP A 220 -2.66 -2.93 -18.42
N LEU A 221 -3.68 -2.24 -17.90
CA LEU A 221 -3.59 -0.79 -17.71
C LEU A 221 -2.56 -0.43 -16.62
N SER A 222 -2.37 -1.31 -15.65
CA SER A 222 -1.37 -1.18 -14.59
C SER A 222 -1.13 -2.53 -13.88
N ASP A 223 -0.02 -2.65 -13.15
CA ASP A 223 0.28 -3.82 -12.31
C ASP A 223 -0.83 -4.11 -11.28
N PRO A 224 -1.38 -3.12 -10.55
CA PRO A 224 -2.56 -3.33 -9.70
C PRO A 224 -3.77 -3.87 -10.45
N THR A 225 -4.00 -3.40 -11.67
CA THR A 225 -5.11 -3.89 -12.53
C THR A 225 -4.92 -5.36 -12.89
N ARG A 226 -3.69 -5.77 -13.20
CA ARG A 226 -3.34 -7.17 -13.46
C ARG A 226 -3.63 -8.06 -12.25
N LEU A 227 -3.19 -7.64 -11.06
CA LEU A 227 -3.44 -8.40 -9.83
C LEU A 227 -4.94 -8.48 -9.52
N LEU A 228 -5.71 -7.43 -9.84
CA LEU A 228 -7.15 -7.41 -9.65
C LEU A 228 -7.88 -8.42 -10.55
N GLN A 229 -7.42 -8.62 -11.78
CA GLN A 229 -7.93 -9.67 -12.67
C GLN A 229 -7.69 -11.08 -12.11
N MET A 230 -6.70 -11.24 -11.22
CA MET A 230 -6.43 -12.48 -10.49
C MET A 230 -7.21 -12.58 -9.16
N GLY A 231 -8.00 -11.56 -8.79
CA GLY A 231 -8.75 -11.50 -7.54
C GLY A 231 -8.00 -10.92 -6.34
N TYR A 232 -6.93 -10.15 -6.59
CA TYR A 232 -6.10 -9.54 -5.55
C TYR A 232 -6.01 -8.02 -5.68
N ILE A 233 -5.92 -7.31 -4.55
CA ILE A 233 -5.64 -5.88 -4.49
C ILE A 233 -4.16 -5.72 -4.11
N ALA A 234 -3.44 -4.96 -4.93
CA ALA A 234 -2.03 -4.63 -4.71
C ALA A 234 -1.84 -3.82 -3.41
N SER A 235 -0.69 -4.00 -2.73
CA SER A 235 -0.31 -3.16 -1.59
C SER A 235 0.34 -1.84 -1.98
N SER A 236 0.76 -1.70 -3.25
CA SER A 236 1.47 -0.52 -3.79
C SER A 236 0.99 -0.18 -5.20
N PRO A 237 0.97 1.12 -5.58
CA PRO A 237 0.42 1.57 -6.86
C PRO A 237 1.34 1.34 -8.08
N SER A 238 2.65 1.10 -7.91
CA SER A 238 3.61 1.05 -9.01
C SER A 238 4.15 -0.36 -9.30
N LYS A 239 4.91 -0.94 -8.37
CA LYS A 239 5.54 -2.27 -8.48
C LYS A 239 5.16 -3.11 -7.24
N PRO A 240 3.91 -3.60 -7.14
CA PRO A 240 3.46 -4.32 -5.96
C PRO A 240 4.21 -5.65 -5.77
N ARG A 241 4.94 -5.76 -4.65
CA ARG A 241 5.54 -7.01 -4.18
C ARG A 241 4.55 -7.90 -3.43
N THR A 242 3.51 -7.29 -2.85
CA THR A 242 2.48 -7.98 -2.06
C THR A 242 1.09 -7.64 -2.60
N ALA A 243 0.18 -8.61 -2.56
CA ALA A 243 -1.23 -8.39 -2.89
C ALA A 243 -2.14 -9.22 -1.99
N PHE A 244 -3.26 -8.62 -1.58
CA PHE A 244 -4.24 -9.22 -0.68
C PHE A 244 -5.48 -9.64 -1.45
N SER A 245 -6.01 -10.83 -1.20
CA SER A 245 -7.20 -11.27 -1.92
C SER A 245 -8.39 -10.36 -1.61
N VAL A 246 -9.24 -10.12 -2.61
CA VAL A 246 -10.44 -9.30 -2.42
C VAL A 246 -11.35 -9.93 -1.35
N ARG A 247 -11.38 -11.27 -1.26
CA ARG A 247 -12.12 -12.00 -0.23
C ARG A 247 -11.61 -11.74 1.18
N LEU A 248 -10.29 -11.67 1.38
CA LEU A 248 -9.68 -11.29 2.65
C LEU A 248 -10.11 -9.88 3.07
N LEU A 249 -10.13 -8.93 2.14
CA LEU A 249 -10.54 -7.56 2.41
C LEU A 249 -12.03 -7.44 2.71
N VAL A 250 -12.88 -8.19 1.99
CA VAL A 250 -14.32 -8.28 2.29
C VAL A 250 -14.56 -8.89 3.67
N HIS A 251 -13.76 -9.90 4.06
CA HIS A 251 -13.83 -10.50 5.38
C HIS A 251 -13.47 -9.49 6.48
N HIS A 252 -12.36 -8.77 6.33
CA HIS A 252 -12.00 -7.66 7.23
C HIS A 252 -13.11 -6.62 7.34
N HIS A 253 -13.67 -6.17 6.20
CA HIS A 253 -14.76 -5.21 6.19
C HIS A 253 -15.98 -5.70 6.98
N SER A 254 -16.34 -6.98 6.86
CA SER A 254 -17.41 -7.57 7.66
C SER A 254 -17.10 -7.59 9.17
N GLN A 255 -15.84 -7.84 9.55
CA GLN A 255 -15.43 -7.78 10.96
C GLN A 255 -15.49 -6.35 11.49
N TRP A 256 -14.99 -5.39 10.72
CA TRP A 256 -15.04 -3.98 11.08
C TRP A 256 -16.47 -3.48 11.27
N VAL A 257 -17.38 -3.79 10.35
CA VAL A 257 -18.80 -3.35 10.45
C VAL A 257 -19.52 -3.97 11.65
N ARG A 258 -19.19 -5.21 12.03
CA ARG A 258 -19.93 -5.95 13.09
C ARG A 258 -19.32 -5.80 14.48
N TYR A 259 -18.00 -5.70 14.56
CA TYR A 259 -17.25 -5.79 15.81
C TYR A 259 -16.28 -4.62 15.99
N ALA A 260 -16.30 -3.62 15.09
CA ALA A 260 -15.40 -2.47 15.11
C ALA A 260 -13.92 -2.85 15.19
N VAL A 261 -13.53 -4.03 14.64
CA VAL A 261 -12.13 -4.46 14.61
C VAL A 261 -11.30 -3.38 13.91
N PRO A 262 -10.34 -2.74 14.60
CA PRO A 262 -9.46 -1.78 13.97
C PRO A 262 -8.56 -2.46 12.94
N THR A 263 -8.27 -1.77 11.83
CA THR A 263 -7.36 -2.29 10.79
C THR A 263 -6.02 -2.74 11.37
N GLN A 264 -5.48 -1.99 12.35
CA GLN A 264 -4.23 -2.35 13.01
C GLN A 264 -4.31 -3.71 13.70
N ALA A 265 -5.31 -3.94 14.56
CA ALA A 265 -5.48 -5.21 15.27
C ALA A 265 -5.70 -6.38 14.30
N PHE A 266 -6.41 -6.14 13.19
CA PHE A 266 -6.57 -7.13 12.15
C PHE A 266 -5.23 -7.47 11.47
N CYS A 267 -4.42 -6.47 11.11
CA CYS A 267 -3.10 -6.68 10.52
C CYS A 267 -2.16 -7.44 11.47
N GLU A 268 -2.12 -7.06 12.75
CA GLU A 268 -1.31 -7.75 13.77
C GLU A 268 -1.72 -9.24 13.87
N GLY A 269 -3.02 -9.53 13.90
CA GLY A 269 -3.52 -10.91 13.90
C GLY A 269 -3.23 -11.66 12.60
N LEU A 270 -3.25 -10.98 11.45
CA LEU A 270 -2.83 -11.58 10.18
C LEU A 270 -1.35 -11.93 10.18
N ASP A 271 -0.49 -11.04 10.67
CA ASP A 271 0.95 -11.28 10.71
C ASP A 271 1.31 -12.40 11.67
N GLU A 272 0.69 -12.45 12.86
CA GLU A 272 0.83 -13.59 13.79
C GLU A 272 0.38 -14.91 13.14
N SER A 273 -0.76 -14.91 12.43
CA SER A 273 -1.26 -16.09 11.73
C SER A 273 -0.33 -16.51 10.58
N LEU A 274 0.18 -15.57 9.80
CA LEU A 274 1.08 -15.86 8.69
C LEU A 274 2.45 -16.34 9.17
N ASN A 275 2.97 -15.77 10.26
CA ASN A 275 4.23 -16.18 10.87
C ASN A 275 4.14 -17.57 11.48
N SER A 276 3.07 -17.88 12.23
CA SER A 276 2.85 -19.21 12.81
C SER A 276 2.74 -20.33 11.77
N HIS A 277 2.36 -20.00 10.54
CA HIS A 277 2.25 -20.94 9.42
C HIS A 277 3.44 -20.88 8.45
N ASN A 278 4.51 -20.13 8.77
CA ASN A 278 5.74 -20.12 7.99
C ASN A 278 6.64 -21.32 8.38
N PRO A 279 6.92 -22.27 7.46
CA PRO A 279 7.72 -23.45 7.76
C PRO A 279 9.18 -23.16 8.16
N VAL A 280 9.65 -21.91 8.02
CA VAL A 280 11.02 -21.48 8.37
C VAL A 280 11.20 -21.16 9.86
N ILE A 281 10.13 -21.10 10.68
CA ILE A 281 10.22 -20.80 12.13
C ILE A 281 10.53 -22.06 12.98
N LEU A 282 10.73 -23.22 12.36
CA LEU A 282 11.29 -24.38 13.06
C LEU A 282 12.79 -24.49 12.77
N THR A 283 13.58 -23.65 13.45
CA THR A 283 14.97 -24.04 13.72
C THR A 283 14.93 -25.30 14.58
N SER A 284 15.86 -26.24 14.36
CA SER A 284 15.99 -27.49 15.13
C SER A 284 16.16 -27.28 16.65
N SER A 285 16.31 -26.02 17.11
CA SER A 285 16.50 -25.61 18.50
C SER A 285 15.28 -24.95 19.16
N GLY A 286 14.12 -24.86 18.49
CA GLY A 286 12.85 -24.51 19.15
C GLY A 286 12.78 -23.10 19.77
N LYS A 287 13.63 -22.16 19.34
CA LYS A 287 13.54 -20.76 19.75
C LYS A 287 12.97 -19.94 18.60
N MET A 288 11.90 -19.17 18.90
CA MET A 288 11.39 -18.17 17.97
C MET A 288 12.53 -17.21 17.59
N PRO A 289 12.71 -16.88 16.30
CA PRO A 289 13.54 -15.76 15.93
C PRO A 289 12.95 -14.51 16.58
N ARG A 290 13.81 -13.69 17.20
CA ARG A 290 13.38 -12.42 17.77
C ARG A 290 12.69 -11.60 16.68
N PRO A 291 11.57 -10.91 16.99
CA PRO A 291 11.02 -9.95 16.05
C PRO A 291 12.12 -8.94 15.74
N ASN A 292 12.52 -8.87 14.47
CA ASN A 292 13.33 -7.78 13.98
C ASN A 292 12.42 -6.54 14.02
N PHE A 293 12.58 -5.76 15.08
CA PHE A 293 12.20 -4.35 15.14
C PHE A 293 13.38 -3.53 14.65
#